data_AF-A0AAV7H5Q5-F1
#
_entry.id   AF-A0AAV7H5Q5-F1
#
_cell.length_a   1.000
_cell.length_b   1.000
_cell.length_c   1.000
_cell.angle_alpha   90.00
_cell.angle_beta   90.00
_cell.angle_gamma   90.00
#
_symmetry.space_group_name_H-M   'P 1'
#
loop_
_entity.id
_entity.type
_entity.pdbx_description
1 polymer ?
#
loop_
_entity_poly.entity_id
_entity_poly.type
_entity_poly.pdbx_seq_one_letter_code
_entity_poly.pdbx_strand_id
1 'polypeptide(L)'
;MGGDLYALDFDGVLCDSCGESSISALKAAKIRWPALFEGVSSELDEWIIDQMRIVSFLVFLQINVLFCRLKFRSISVNPFCYLVSMTSPGRALWLRPVVETGYENLLLVRLLLEIQEPFVRKSSVAEGLTVEAILEKWSELKPVIMKEWDEESSDLITVFGSVRDEWMDKDLSGWIDANRFYPGIADALRFASSAVYIVTTKQSRFADALLRKLAGVTIPAERIYGLGTGPKVEVLKKLQAMPEHQNLKLHFVEDRLTTLKNVIKETALDGWNLYLGNILYLPLPSHFLATAIDDLQAFFTKLSTKFINLQTGRWGYNTEKEREEAKSISRIQLLDLSDFSSKLK
;
A
#
# COMPACT_ATOMS: atom_id res chain seq x y z
N MET A 1 14.21 33.88 -7.51
CA MET A 1 13.86 32.69 -8.31
C MET A 1 13.02 31.83 -7.40
N GLY A 2 11.76 31.53 -7.78
CA GLY A 2 10.87 30.73 -6.94
C GLY A 2 11.33 29.27 -6.90
N GLY A 3 11.43 28.69 -5.71
CA GLY A 3 11.65 27.24 -5.54
C GLY A 3 10.33 26.47 -5.59
N ASP A 4 10.39 25.19 -5.22
CA ASP A 4 9.23 24.30 -5.22
C ASP A 4 8.90 23.85 -3.79
N LEU A 5 7.61 23.65 -3.53
CA LEU A 5 7.07 23.04 -2.31
C LEU A 5 6.32 21.77 -2.70
N TYR A 6 6.70 20.65 -2.07
CA TYR A 6 6.03 19.37 -2.23
C TYR A 6 5.29 19.00 -0.95
N ALA A 7 3.96 18.92 -1.04
CA ALA A 7 3.12 18.23 -0.08
C ALA A 7 2.95 16.77 -0.56
N LEU A 8 3.41 15.83 0.25
CA LEU A 8 3.50 14.42 -0.11
C LEU A 8 2.60 13.60 0.81
N ASP A 9 1.73 12.78 0.25
CA ASP A 9 1.20 11.68 1.04
C ASP A 9 2.33 10.73 1.47
N PHE A 10 2.09 9.94 2.51
CA PHE A 10 3.10 9.02 3.04
C PHE A 10 2.92 7.61 2.48
N ASP A 11 1.77 7.00 2.75
CA ASP A 11 1.51 5.60 2.42
C ASP A 11 1.08 5.48 0.95
N GLY A 12 1.91 4.85 0.11
CA GLY A 12 1.65 4.71 -1.33
C GLY A 12 2.39 5.74 -2.18
N VAL A 13 2.85 6.84 -1.58
CA VAL A 13 3.76 7.79 -2.25
C VAL A 13 5.19 7.57 -1.79
N LEU A 14 5.47 7.52 -0.48
CA LEU A 14 6.83 7.38 0.05
C LEU A 14 7.13 5.96 0.51
N CYS A 15 6.16 5.33 1.17
CA CYS A 15 6.33 4.06 1.86
C CYS A 15 5.22 3.06 1.47
N ASP A 16 5.63 1.85 1.16
CA ASP A 16 4.78 0.67 1.22
C ASP A 16 4.71 0.19 2.67
N SER A 17 3.60 0.52 3.34
CA SER A 17 3.30 0.08 4.70
C SER A 17 2.25 -1.03 4.72
N CYS A 18 1.90 -1.61 3.57
CA CYS A 18 0.83 -2.60 3.47
C CYS A 18 1.14 -3.87 4.27
N GLY A 19 2.42 -4.28 4.29
CA GLY A 19 2.91 -5.41 5.08
C GLY A 19 2.67 -5.22 6.58
N GLU A 20 3.09 -4.08 7.12
CA GLU A 20 2.89 -3.69 8.52
C GLU A 20 1.41 -3.51 8.86
N SER A 21 0.68 -2.70 8.08
CA SER A 21 -0.68 -2.29 8.41
C SER A 21 -1.66 -3.47 8.46
N SER A 22 -1.46 -4.48 7.60
CA SER A 22 -2.26 -5.71 7.60
C SER A 22 -2.03 -6.55 8.87
N ILE A 23 -0.77 -6.73 9.31
CA ILE A 23 -0.45 -7.44 10.56
C ILE A 23 -1.04 -6.70 11.76
N SER A 24 -0.80 -5.39 11.84
CA SER A 24 -1.30 -4.57 12.93
C SER A 24 -2.82 -4.57 13.00
N ALA A 25 -3.50 -4.64 11.85
CA ALA A 25 -4.96 -4.69 11.80
C ALA A 25 -5.50 -6.03 12.29
N LEU A 26 -4.87 -7.16 11.92
CA LEU A 26 -5.26 -8.47 12.43
C LEU A 26 -5.11 -8.53 13.96
N LYS A 27 -3.96 -8.09 14.47
CA LYS A 27 -3.70 -8.00 15.92
C LYS A 27 -4.75 -7.11 16.61
N ALA A 28 -5.05 -5.94 16.05
CA ALA A 28 -6.03 -5.02 16.60
C ALA A 28 -7.46 -5.59 16.56
N ALA A 29 -7.84 -6.30 15.49
CA ALA A 29 -9.13 -6.97 15.38
C ALA A 29 -9.31 -8.06 16.44
N LYS A 30 -8.25 -8.84 16.75
CA LYS A 30 -8.25 -9.83 17.84
C LYS A 30 -8.44 -9.20 19.22
N ILE A 31 -7.91 -8.01 19.44
CA ILE A 31 -8.13 -7.25 20.69
C ILE A 31 -9.55 -6.68 20.73
N ARG A 32 -10.05 -6.14 19.61
CA ARG A 32 -11.37 -5.49 19.55
C ARG A 32 -12.52 -6.49 19.62
N TRP A 33 -12.39 -7.64 18.95
CA TRP A 33 -13.44 -8.65 18.83
C TRP A 33 -12.96 -10.06 19.25
N PRO A 34 -12.48 -10.26 20.48
CA PRO A 34 -11.81 -11.50 20.89
C PRO A 34 -12.67 -12.75 20.69
N ALA A 35 -13.98 -12.66 20.96
CA ALA A 35 -14.91 -13.78 20.79
C ALA A 35 -15.08 -14.25 19.33
N LEU A 36 -14.82 -13.39 18.33
CA LEU A 36 -14.90 -13.79 16.92
C LEU A 36 -13.65 -14.56 16.48
N PHE A 37 -12.52 -14.37 17.16
CA PHE A 37 -11.25 -15.00 16.82
C PHE A 37 -10.94 -16.24 17.68
N GLU A 38 -11.87 -16.66 18.54
CA GLU A 38 -11.73 -17.88 19.33
C GLU A 38 -11.75 -19.11 18.39
N GLY A 39 -10.68 -19.90 18.42
CA GLY A 39 -10.54 -21.08 17.57
C GLY A 39 -10.16 -20.81 16.10
N VAL A 40 -9.94 -19.53 15.72
CA VAL A 40 -9.44 -19.19 14.39
C VAL A 40 -8.01 -19.70 14.22
N SER A 41 -7.76 -20.44 13.14
CA SER A 41 -6.47 -21.05 12.87
C SER A 41 -5.46 -20.05 12.31
N SER A 42 -4.16 -20.37 12.42
CA SER A 42 -3.09 -19.57 11.83
C SER A 42 -3.17 -19.49 10.31
N GLU A 43 -3.69 -20.53 9.66
CA GLU A 43 -3.86 -20.55 8.20
C GLU A 43 -4.93 -19.55 7.74
N LEU A 44 -5.99 -19.37 8.53
CA LEU A 44 -7.02 -18.36 8.24
C LEU A 44 -6.51 -16.94 8.51
N ASP A 45 -5.72 -16.73 9.57
CA ASP A 45 -5.02 -15.47 9.80
C ASP A 45 -4.13 -15.09 8.60
N GLU A 46 -3.33 -16.05 8.11
CA GLU A 46 -2.46 -15.87 6.95
C GLU A 46 -3.28 -15.57 5.69
N TRP A 47 -4.38 -16.30 5.47
CA TRP A 47 -5.27 -16.05 4.35
C TRP A 47 -5.86 -14.64 4.38
N ILE A 48 -6.32 -14.16 5.54
CA ILE A 48 -6.84 -12.80 5.71
C ILE A 48 -5.77 -11.77 5.35
N ILE A 49 -4.56 -11.94 5.89
CA ILE A 49 -3.43 -11.05 5.61
C ILE A 49 -3.10 -11.06 4.11
N ASP A 50 -3.12 -12.20 3.45
CA ASP A 50 -2.84 -12.34 2.03
C ASP A 50 -3.89 -11.64 1.15
N GLN A 51 -5.17 -11.63 1.53
CA GLN A 51 -6.21 -10.86 0.80
C GLN A 51 -6.00 -9.34 0.94
N MET A 52 -5.42 -8.90 2.05
CA MET A 52 -5.16 -7.48 2.31
C MET A 52 -3.90 -6.98 1.59
N ARG A 53 -2.89 -7.85 1.43
CA ARG A 53 -1.57 -7.49 0.93
C ARG A 53 -1.47 -7.54 -0.59
N ILE A 54 -0.49 -6.80 -1.11
CA ILE A 54 0.01 -6.98 -2.47
C ILE A 54 1.07 -8.08 -2.42
N VAL A 55 0.71 -9.32 -2.76
CA VAL A 55 1.71 -10.37 -3.00
C VAL A 55 1.91 -10.49 -4.51
N SER A 56 3.03 -9.96 -5.03
CA SER A 56 3.36 -10.08 -6.44
C SER A 56 3.67 -11.54 -6.78
N PHE A 57 2.63 -12.32 -7.11
CA PHE A 57 2.74 -13.74 -7.46
C PHE A 57 3.32 -13.99 -8.86
N LEU A 58 3.64 -12.93 -9.63
CA LEU A 58 4.14 -13.10 -11.00
C LEU A 58 5.50 -13.78 -11.06
N VAL A 59 6.26 -13.85 -9.96
CA VAL A 59 7.57 -14.53 -9.91
C VAL A 59 7.45 -16.03 -9.60
N PHE A 60 6.35 -16.50 -9.00
CA PHE A 60 6.24 -17.89 -8.57
C PHE A 60 5.92 -18.86 -9.72
N LEU A 61 5.22 -18.38 -10.76
CA LEU A 61 4.77 -19.24 -11.86
C LEU A 61 5.91 -19.60 -12.84
N GLN A 62 6.89 -18.71 -13.04
CA GLN A 62 8.00 -19.00 -13.96
C GLN A 62 9.06 -19.93 -13.37
N ILE A 63 9.26 -19.90 -12.05
CA ILE A 63 10.24 -20.75 -11.37
C ILE A 63 9.80 -22.22 -11.38
N ASN A 64 8.50 -22.50 -11.18
CA ASN A 64 8.00 -23.88 -11.16
C ASN A 64 7.88 -24.52 -12.55
N VAL A 65 7.50 -23.75 -13.58
CA VAL A 65 7.47 -24.26 -14.96
C VAL A 65 8.87 -24.60 -15.47
N LEU A 66 9.89 -23.83 -15.06
CA LEU A 66 11.29 -24.11 -15.40
C LEU A 66 11.80 -25.40 -14.71
N PHE A 67 11.40 -25.64 -13.46
CA PHE A 67 11.76 -26.86 -12.73
C PHE A 67 11.11 -28.13 -13.32
N CYS A 68 9.86 -28.05 -13.79
CA CYS A 68 9.19 -29.16 -14.45
C CYS A 68 9.80 -29.51 -15.82
N ARG A 69 10.35 -28.54 -16.57
CA ARG A 69 11.02 -28.81 -17.86
C ARG A 69 12.43 -29.37 -17.72
N LEU A 70 13.12 -29.15 -16.60
CA LEU A 70 14.52 -29.54 -16.40
C LEU A 70 14.72 -30.93 -15.77
N LYS A 71 13.64 -31.67 -15.44
CA LYS A 71 13.72 -33.00 -14.80
C LYS A 71 13.24 -34.19 -15.64
N PHE A 72 13.29 -34.08 -16.97
CA PHE A 72 13.06 -35.22 -17.88
C PHE A 72 14.33 -35.64 -18.64
N ARG A 73 15.44 -35.83 -17.93
CA ARG A 73 16.45 -36.83 -18.30
C ARG A 73 16.96 -37.48 -17.00
N SER A 74 16.62 -38.76 -16.85
CA SER A 74 17.03 -39.69 -15.79
C SER A 74 16.71 -39.28 -14.34
N ILE A 75 15.56 -39.71 -13.81
CA ILE A 75 15.35 -40.37 -12.50
C ILE A 75 13.85 -40.70 -12.42
N SER A 76 13.52 -41.97 -12.18
CA SER A 76 12.17 -42.42 -11.83
C SER A 76 11.88 -42.04 -10.38
N VAL A 77 11.06 -41.00 -10.18
CA VAL A 77 10.39 -40.75 -8.90
C VAL A 77 8.91 -40.47 -9.13
N ASN A 78 8.11 -41.14 -8.32
CA ASN A 78 6.66 -41.26 -8.34
C ASN A 78 5.96 -39.88 -8.42
N PRO A 79 5.06 -39.62 -9.39
CA PRO A 79 4.42 -38.32 -9.53
C PRO A 79 3.15 -38.27 -8.67
N PHE A 80 3.29 -37.90 -7.41
CA PHE A 80 2.20 -37.32 -6.64
C PHE A 80 2.58 -35.89 -6.24
N CYS A 81 2.93 -35.09 -7.24
CA CYS A 81 2.98 -33.64 -7.07
C CYS A 81 1.59 -33.10 -7.37
N TYR A 82 0.97 -32.47 -6.37
CA TYR A 82 -0.26 -31.72 -6.51
C TYR A 82 -0.15 -30.72 -7.66
N LEU A 83 -0.77 -31.07 -8.78
CA LEU A 83 -1.04 -30.15 -9.87
C LEU A 83 -2.22 -29.28 -9.40
N VAL A 84 -1.94 -28.19 -8.68
CA VAL A 84 -2.95 -27.12 -8.56
C VAL A 84 -3.00 -26.44 -9.93
N SER A 85 -3.87 -26.97 -10.77
CA SER A 85 -4.30 -26.38 -12.02
C SER A 85 -5.00 -25.05 -11.71
N MET A 86 -4.26 -23.96 -11.65
CA MET A 86 -4.85 -22.61 -11.74
C MET A 86 -5.06 -22.30 -13.23
N THR A 87 -6.13 -22.87 -13.79
CA THR A 87 -6.67 -22.49 -15.10
C THR A 87 -7.44 -21.19 -14.95
N SER A 88 -6.72 -20.07 -14.85
CA SER A 88 -7.15 -18.72 -15.21
C SER A 88 -6.01 -17.76 -14.87
N PRO A 89 -5.73 -16.73 -15.69
CA PRO A 89 -4.95 -15.59 -15.23
C PRO A 89 -5.81 -14.86 -14.19
N GLY A 90 -5.83 -15.41 -12.97
CA GLY A 90 -6.55 -14.87 -11.84
C GLY A 90 -6.03 -13.47 -11.59
N ARG A 91 -6.89 -12.49 -11.88
CA ARG A 91 -6.69 -11.09 -11.54
C ARG A 91 -6.45 -11.08 -10.03
N ALA A 92 -5.20 -10.98 -9.61
CA ALA A 92 -4.90 -10.96 -8.19
C ALA A 92 -5.45 -9.62 -7.67
N LEU A 93 -6.59 -9.70 -6.99
CA LEU A 93 -7.39 -8.57 -6.54
C LEU A 93 -7.08 -8.38 -5.05
N TRP A 94 -6.65 -7.19 -4.71
CA TRP A 94 -6.10 -6.85 -3.41
C TRP A 94 -6.98 -5.80 -2.76
N LEU A 95 -7.19 -5.86 -1.44
CA LEU A 95 -8.06 -4.90 -0.75
C LEU A 95 -7.37 -3.60 -0.34
N ARG A 96 -6.03 -3.51 -0.39
CA ARG A 96 -5.32 -2.27 -0.04
C ARG A 96 -5.81 -1.00 -0.78
N PRO A 97 -6.20 -1.02 -2.07
CA PRO A 97 -6.69 0.17 -2.77
C PRO A 97 -7.96 0.78 -2.15
N VAL A 98 -8.80 -0.01 -1.45
CA VAL A 98 -10.03 0.56 -0.86
C VAL A 98 -9.76 1.37 0.42
N VAL A 99 -8.63 1.10 1.08
CA VAL A 99 -8.29 1.65 2.40
C VAL A 99 -7.85 3.11 2.29
N GLU A 100 -8.66 4.00 2.85
CA GLU A 100 -8.35 5.45 2.94
C GLU A 100 -7.60 5.80 4.24
N THR A 101 -8.06 5.21 5.33
CA THR A 101 -7.56 5.46 6.67
C THR A 101 -7.23 4.13 7.34
N GLY A 102 -6.19 4.13 8.19
CA GLY A 102 -5.61 2.90 8.70
C GLY A 102 -6.60 1.97 9.42
N TYR A 103 -7.62 2.52 10.09
CA TYR A 103 -8.60 1.73 10.83
C TYR A 103 -9.49 0.87 9.94
N GLU A 104 -9.67 1.25 8.66
CA GLU A 104 -10.48 0.48 7.72
C GLU A 104 -9.91 -0.92 7.48
N ASN A 105 -8.61 -1.12 7.70
CA ASN A 105 -8.01 -2.45 7.68
C ASN A 105 -8.64 -3.39 8.72
N LEU A 106 -9.04 -2.91 9.91
CA LEU A 106 -9.69 -3.74 10.92
C LEU A 106 -11.06 -4.22 10.43
N LEU A 107 -11.78 -3.34 9.75
CA LEU A 107 -13.07 -3.67 9.16
C LEU A 107 -12.91 -4.74 8.08
N LEU A 108 -11.89 -4.63 7.23
CA LEU A 108 -11.57 -5.64 6.22
C LEU A 108 -11.22 -6.99 6.86
N VAL A 109 -10.38 -7.00 7.90
CA VAL A 109 -10.03 -8.23 8.63
C VAL A 109 -11.29 -8.94 9.12
N ARG A 110 -12.18 -8.22 9.81
CA ARG A 110 -13.41 -8.82 10.34
C ARG A 110 -14.37 -9.25 9.23
N LEU A 111 -14.51 -8.46 8.18
CA LEU A 111 -15.38 -8.81 7.06
C LEU A 111 -14.89 -10.07 6.35
N LEU A 112 -13.58 -10.19 6.12
CA LEU A 112 -12.95 -11.39 5.55
C LEU A 112 -13.15 -12.62 6.42
N LEU A 113 -13.05 -12.47 7.74
CA LEU A 113 -13.36 -13.55 8.68
C LEU A 113 -14.83 -13.98 8.57
N GLU A 114 -15.79 -13.05 8.59
CA GLU A 114 -17.23 -13.36 8.48
C GLU A 114 -17.62 -13.96 7.12
N ILE A 115 -16.84 -13.72 6.06
CA ILE A 115 -16.99 -14.38 4.75
C ILE A 115 -16.60 -15.86 4.86
N GLN A 116 -15.43 -16.16 5.43
CA GLN A 116 -14.88 -17.52 5.53
C GLN A 116 -15.58 -18.38 6.60
N GLU A 117 -16.07 -17.75 7.67
CA GLU A 117 -16.63 -18.43 8.84
C GLU A 117 -18.12 -18.06 9.02
N PRO A 118 -19.06 -18.85 8.44
CA PRO A 118 -20.49 -18.56 8.54
C PRO A 118 -21.03 -18.50 9.97
N PHE A 119 -20.38 -19.19 10.91
CA PHE A 119 -20.83 -19.27 12.31
C PHE A 119 -20.54 -18.00 13.12
N VAL A 120 -19.52 -17.22 12.75
CA VAL A 120 -19.18 -15.94 13.43
C VAL A 120 -19.79 -14.73 12.73
N ARG A 121 -20.44 -14.95 11.57
CA ARG A 121 -21.07 -13.91 10.75
C ARG A 121 -22.16 -13.17 11.51
N LYS A 122 -22.06 -11.84 11.50
CA LYS A 122 -23.06 -10.92 12.08
C LYS A 122 -23.55 -9.90 11.07
N SER A 123 -22.71 -9.54 10.12
CA SER A 123 -23.05 -8.57 9.08
C SER A 123 -24.04 -9.15 8.07
N SER A 124 -24.97 -8.32 7.62
CA SER A 124 -25.93 -8.67 6.56
C SER A 124 -25.28 -8.81 5.19
N VAL A 125 -24.08 -8.27 5.03
CA VAL A 125 -23.40 -8.16 3.73
C VAL A 125 -22.39 -9.27 3.46
N ALA A 126 -21.98 -10.07 4.45
CA ALA A 126 -20.89 -11.04 4.26
C ALA A 126 -21.28 -12.30 3.46
N GLU A 127 -22.56 -12.67 3.43
CA GLU A 127 -23.01 -13.86 2.71
C GLU A 127 -22.83 -13.71 1.19
N GLY A 128 -21.99 -14.57 0.60
CA GLY A 128 -21.72 -14.55 -0.84
C GLY A 128 -20.88 -13.36 -1.32
N LEU A 129 -20.35 -12.54 -0.41
CA LEU A 129 -19.53 -11.39 -0.75
C LEU A 129 -18.15 -11.81 -1.25
N THR A 130 -17.75 -11.30 -2.41
CA THR A 130 -16.43 -11.57 -3.00
C THR A 130 -15.48 -10.38 -2.81
N VAL A 131 -14.18 -10.63 -2.97
CA VAL A 131 -13.13 -9.59 -2.87
C VAL A 131 -13.33 -8.51 -3.95
N GLU A 132 -13.76 -8.88 -5.15
CA GLU A 132 -14.13 -7.98 -6.25
C GLU A 132 -15.24 -7.03 -5.81
N ALA A 133 -16.30 -7.58 -5.19
CA ALA A 133 -17.44 -6.79 -4.75
C ALA A 133 -17.03 -5.82 -3.63
N ILE A 134 -16.12 -6.21 -2.73
CA ILE A 134 -15.54 -5.31 -1.73
C ILE A 134 -14.80 -4.16 -2.43
N LEU A 135 -13.95 -4.46 -3.42
CA LEU A 135 -13.19 -3.45 -4.17
C LEU A 135 -14.09 -2.41 -4.84
N GLU A 136 -15.21 -2.85 -5.42
CA GLU A 136 -16.12 -1.98 -6.15
C GLU A 136 -17.06 -1.19 -5.23
N LYS A 137 -17.47 -1.77 -4.10
CA LYS A 137 -18.56 -1.27 -3.26
C LYS A 137 -18.15 -0.87 -1.86
N TRP A 138 -16.85 -0.73 -1.57
CA TRP A 138 -16.36 -0.44 -0.22
C TRP A 138 -17.02 0.79 0.42
N SER A 139 -17.24 1.87 -0.35
CA SER A 139 -17.91 3.08 0.15
C SER A 139 -19.35 2.86 0.58
N GLU A 140 -20.03 1.85 0.04
CA GLU A 140 -21.39 1.45 0.40
C GLU A 140 -21.39 0.43 1.55
N LEU A 141 -20.45 -0.50 1.54
CA LEU A 141 -20.32 -1.55 2.56
C LEU A 141 -19.87 -0.99 3.92
N LYS A 142 -18.87 -0.10 3.92
CA LYS A 142 -18.28 0.48 5.15
C LYS A 142 -19.31 1.07 6.11
N PRO A 143 -20.23 1.98 5.70
CA PRO A 143 -21.21 2.54 6.63
C PRO A 143 -22.21 1.49 7.14
N VAL A 144 -22.52 0.46 6.35
CA VAL A 144 -23.41 -0.64 6.78
C VAL A 144 -22.76 -1.44 7.89
N ILE A 145 -21.54 -1.95 7.68
CA ILE A 145 -20.85 -2.79 8.68
C ILE A 145 -20.48 -1.98 9.93
N MET A 146 -20.09 -0.71 9.80
CA MET A 146 -19.85 0.15 10.97
C MET A 146 -21.08 0.27 11.85
N LYS A 147 -22.26 0.45 11.24
CA LYS A 147 -23.54 0.54 11.96
C LYS A 147 -23.96 -0.80 12.55
N GLU A 148 -23.88 -1.89 11.79
CA GLU A 148 -24.29 -3.22 12.25
C GLU A 148 -23.39 -3.77 13.36
N TRP A 149 -22.12 -3.37 13.36
CA TRP A 149 -21.15 -3.77 14.38
C TRP A 149 -21.10 -2.83 15.58
N ASP A 150 -21.87 -1.74 15.56
CA ASP A 150 -21.91 -0.70 16.59
C ASP A 150 -20.50 -0.14 16.88
N GLU A 151 -19.79 0.22 15.80
CA GLU A 151 -18.40 0.67 15.85
C GLU A 151 -18.27 2.16 15.52
N GLU A 152 -17.32 2.79 16.20
CA GLU A 152 -16.93 4.18 15.97
C GLU A 152 -15.48 4.27 15.50
N SER A 153 -15.20 5.19 14.59
CA SER A 153 -13.87 5.28 13.97
C SER A 153 -12.78 5.66 14.99
N SER A 154 -13.12 6.44 16.02
CA SER A 154 -12.18 6.81 17.11
C SER A 154 -11.64 5.60 17.86
N ASP A 155 -12.49 4.62 18.13
CA ASP A 155 -12.13 3.45 18.94
C ASP A 155 -11.23 2.53 18.13
N LEU A 156 -11.57 2.31 16.85
CA LEU A 156 -10.77 1.54 15.92
C LEU A 156 -9.40 2.19 15.66
N ILE A 157 -9.34 3.51 15.51
CA ILE A 157 -8.08 4.27 15.40
C ILE A 157 -7.22 4.07 16.65
N THR A 158 -7.83 4.12 17.83
CA THR A 158 -7.13 3.98 19.12
C THR A 158 -6.50 2.61 19.26
N VAL A 159 -7.27 1.54 19.10
CA VAL A 159 -6.73 0.17 19.20
C VAL A 159 -5.69 -0.10 18.12
N PHE A 160 -5.91 0.35 16.88
CA PHE A 160 -4.94 0.19 15.80
C PHE A 160 -3.63 0.96 16.06
N GLY A 161 -3.71 2.16 16.64
CA GLY A 161 -2.54 2.91 17.12
C GLY A 161 -1.79 2.17 18.21
N SER A 162 -2.49 1.68 19.24
CA SER A 162 -1.88 1.03 20.40
C SER A 162 -1.11 -0.25 20.05
N VAL A 163 -1.62 -1.06 19.13
CA VAL A 163 -0.93 -2.29 18.67
C VAL A 163 0.40 -1.95 17.99
N ARG A 164 0.45 -0.85 17.24
CA ARG A 164 1.66 -0.40 16.57
C ARG A 164 2.67 0.19 17.55
N ASP A 165 2.19 0.95 18.53
CA ASP A 165 3.02 1.46 19.62
C ASP A 165 3.64 0.29 20.41
N GLU A 166 2.83 -0.70 20.80
CA GLU A 166 3.32 -1.89 21.50
C GLU A 166 4.31 -2.71 20.66
N TRP A 167 4.07 -2.84 19.36
CA TRP A 167 5.02 -3.52 18.47
C TRP A 167 6.35 -2.74 18.38
N MET A 168 6.31 -1.42 18.22
CA MET A 168 7.52 -0.60 18.23
C MET A 168 8.29 -0.69 19.55
N ASP A 169 7.60 -0.76 20.69
CA ASP A 169 8.22 -0.88 22.01
C ASP A 169 8.87 -2.24 22.24
N LYS A 170 8.23 -3.33 21.78
CA LYS A 170 8.71 -4.71 21.99
C LYS A 170 9.69 -5.20 20.93
N ASP A 171 9.50 -4.77 19.69
CA ASP A 171 10.25 -5.23 18.52
C ASP A 171 10.25 -4.16 17.42
N LEU A 172 11.03 -3.11 17.67
CA LEU A 172 11.20 -2.03 16.69
C LEU A 172 11.77 -2.53 15.36
N SER A 173 12.67 -3.53 15.38
CA SER A 173 13.28 -4.06 14.15
C SER A 173 12.22 -4.71 13.27
N GLY A 174 11.44 -5.63 13.84
CA GLY A 174 10.37 -6.31 13.09
C GLY A 174 9.29 -5.36 12.61
N TRP A 175 8.97 -4.30 13.37
CA TRP A 175 8.05 -3.26 12.90
C TRP A 175 8.64 -2.47 11.71
N ILE A 176 9.92 -2.10 11.76
CA ILE A 176 10.60 -1.40 10.65
C ILE A 176 10.70 -2.30 9.42
N ASP A 177 11.07 -3.58 9.58
CA ASP A 177 11.25 -4.55 8.50
C ASP A 177 9.93 -4.90 7.79
N ALA A 178 8.79 -4.67 8.44
CA ALA A 178 7.46 -4.82 7.85
C ALA A 178 7.05 -3.63 6.94
N ASN A 179 7.88 -2.58 6.88
CA ASN A 179 7.67 -1.40 6.05
C ASN A 179 8.80 -1.26 5.01
N ARG A 180 8.50 -0.62 3.88
CA ARG A 180 9.50 -0.40 2.83
C ARG A 180 9.31 0.92 2.11
N PHE A 181 10.36 1.75 2.06
CA PHE A 181 10.37 2.90 1.15
C PHE A 181 10.47 2.44 -0.29
N TYR A 182 9.75 3.11 -1.21
CA TYR A 182 9.90 2.82 -2.62
C TYR A 182 11.33 3.16 -3.10
N PRO A 183 11.87 2.40 -4.09
CA PRO A 183 13.24 2.60 -4.56
C PRO A 183 13.53 4.06 -4.93
N GLY A 184 14.67 4.59 -4.47
CA GLY A 184 15.11 5.96 -4.78
C GLY A 184 14.50 7.07 -3.92
N ILE A 185 13.38 6.83 -3.22
CA ILE A 185 12.71 7.87 -2.43
C ILE A 185 13.55 8.35 -1.25
N ALA A 186 14.20 7.43 -0.53
CA ALA A 186 15.04 7.79 0.61
C ALA A 186 16.15 8.79 0.21
N ASP A 187 16.82 8.53 -0.92
CA ASP A 187 17.86 9.42 -1.44
C ASP A 187 17.25 10.72 -2.01
N ALA A 188 16.11 10.64 -2.70
CA ALA A 188 15.43 11.83 -3.20
C ALA A 188 15.04 12.80 -2.06
N LEU A 189 14.53 12.27 -0.94
CA LEU A 189 14.22 13.08 0.24
C LEU A 189 15.48 13.64 0.91
N ARG A 190 16.56 12.85 1.00
CA ARG A 190 17.83 13.29 1.63
C ARG A 190 18.50 14.42 0.86
N PHE A 191 18.40 14.38 -0.47
CA PHE A 191 19.02 15.36 -1.37
C PHE A 191 18.02 16.37 -1.94
N ALA A 192 16.83 16.48 -1.35
CA ALA A 192 15.82 17.41 -1.83
C ALA A 192 16.28 18.86 -1.67
N SER A 193 16.22 19.64 -2.75
CA SER A 193 16.40 21.11 -2.69
C SER A 193 15.07 21.85 -2.45
N SER A 194 13.95 21.15 -2.63
CA SER A 194 12.60 21.66 -2.46
C SER A 194 12.13 21.67 -1.00
N ALA A 195 11.14 22.51 -0.67
CA ALA A 195 10.47 22.45 0.63
C ALA A 195 9.55 21.22 0.70
N VAL A 196 9.82 20.29 1.61
CA VAL A 196 9.03 19.06 1.75
C VAL A 196 8.11 19.10 2.97
N TYR A 197 6.86 18.73 2.74
CA TYR A 197 5.80 18.56 3.74
C TYR A 197 5.18 17.17 3.59
N ILE A 198 4.86 16.53 4.71
CA ILE A 198 4.11 15.28 4.74
C ILE A 198 2.66 15.61 5.07
N VAL A 199 1.72 15.15 4.25
CA VAL A 199 0.27 15.36 4.41
C VAL A 199 -0.44 14.02 4.26
N THR A 200 -0.69 13.35 5.38
CA THR A 200 -1.11 11.95 5.41
C THR A 200 -2.22 11.67 6.43
N THR A 201 -2.96 10.57 6.23
CA THR A 201 -3.91 10.04 7.22
C THR A 201 -3.26 9.07 8.21
N LYS A 202 -1.94 8.84 8.11
CA LYS A 202 -1.13 8.13 9.11
C LYS A 202 -0.91 9.01 10.33
N GLN A 203 -0.87 8.43 11.53
CA GLN A 203 -0.47 9.19 12.73
C GLN A 203 0.99 9.63 12.60
N SER A 204 1.28 10.91 12.87
CA SER A 204 2.58 11.54 12.55
C SER A 204 3.77 10.81 13.16
N ARG A 205 3.64 10.24 14.36
CA ARG A 205 4.72 9.51 15.04
C ARG A 205 5.22 8.29 14.26
N PHE A 206 4.33 7.60 13.54
CA PHE A 206 4.73 6.45 12.71
C PHE A 206 5.42 6.90 11.43
N ALA A 207 4.92 7.97 10.79
CA ALA A 207 5.57 8.55 9.62
C ALA A 207 6.97 9.08 9.96
N ASP A 208 7.11 9.82 11.06
CA ASP A 208 8.40 10.34 11.55
C ASP A 208 9.38 9.20 11.88
N ALA A 209 8.92 8.16 12.58
CA ALA A 209 9.77 7.00 12.88
C ALA A 209 10.30 6.34 11.59
N LEU A 210 9.46 6.14 10.58
CA LEU A 210 9.85 5.55 9.30
C LEU A 210 10.78 6.46 8.49
N LEU A 211 10.53 7.77 8.45
CA LEU A 211 11.43 8.75 7.81
C LEU A 211 12.83 8.70 8.42
N ARG A 212 12.92 8.65 9.74
CA ARG A 212 14.20 8.60 10.45
C ARG A 212 14.91 7.27 10.26
N LYS A 213 14.19 6.15 10.40
CA LYS A 213 14.79 4.80 10.46
C LYS A 213 15.07 4.22 9.07
N LEU A 214 14.20 4.44 8.10
CA LEU A 214 14.36 3.88 6.75
C LEU A 214 14.99 4.87 5.76
N ALA A 215 14.63 6.15 5.82
CA ALA A 215 15.19 7.15 4.91
C ALA A 215 16.44 7.86 5.47
N GLY A 216 16.64 7.83 6.79
CA GLY A 216 17.68 8.63 7.45
C GLY A 216 17.44 10.13 7.29
N VAL A 217 16.17 10.53 7.16
CA VAL A 217 15.75 11.92 6.96
C VAL A 217 14.99 12.39 8.19
N THR A 218 15.28 13.62 8.63
CA THR A 218 14.51 14.30 9.68
C THR A 218 13.73 15.43 9.04
N ILE A 219 12.40 15.30 9.01
CA ILE A 219 11.49 16.38 8.63
C ILE A 219 11.01 17.05 9.94
N PRO A 220 11.03 18.39 10.05
CA PRO A 220 10.51 19.08 11.24
C PRO A 220 9.05 18.71 11.52
N ALA A 221 8.68 18.56 12.80
CA ALA A 221 7.36 18.05 13.19
C ALA A 221 6.21 18.95 12.70
N GLU A 222 6.43 20.26 12.61
CA GLU A 222 5.51 21.26 12.06
C GLU A 222 5.25 21.10 10.55
N ARG A 223 6.06 20.27 9.87
CA ARG A 223 5.88 19.90 8.46
C ARG A 223 5.29 18.51 8.26
N ILE A 224 4.90 17.81 9.34
CA ILE A 224 4.25 16.48 9.28
C ILE A 224 2.79 16.59 9.74
N TYR A 225 1.91 16.77 8.77
CA TYR A 225 0.46 16.82 8.94
C TYR A 225 -0.11 15.41 8.85
N GLY A 226 -0.27 14.75 9.99
CA GLY A 226 -0.80 13.39 10.10
C GLY A 226 -2.27 13.32 10.50
N LEU A 227 -2.71 12.13 10.90
CA LEU A 227 -4.07 11.91 11.40
C LEU A 227 -4.40 12.89 12.54
N GLY A 228 -5.55 13.55 12.42
CA GLY A 228 -6.03 14.54 13.40
C GLY A 228 -5.65 15.99 13.09
N THR A 229 -4.84 16.28 12.06
CA THR A 229 -4.50 17.66 11.68
C THR A 229 -5.54 18.33 10.76
N GLY A 230 -6.66 17.66 10.51
CA GLY A 230 -7.73 18.12 9.61
C GLY A 230 -7.68 17.51 8.20
N PRO A 231 -8.69 17.78 7.36
CA PRO A 231 -8.74 17.29 5.99
C PRO A 231 -7.56 17.78 5.14
N LYS A 232 -7.07 16.96 4.22
CA LYS A 232 -5.92 17.32 3.37
C LYS A 232 -6.13 18.62 2.61
N VAL A 233 -7.33 18.86 2.09
CA VAL A 233 -7.71 20.13 1.42
C VAL A 233 -7.43 21.34 2.31
N GLU A 234 -7.82 21.28 3.59
CA GLU A 234 -7.63 22.40 4.51
C GLU A 234 -6.16 22.57 4.91
N VAL A 235 -5.40 21.48 5.00
CA VAL A 235 -3.95 21.53 5.17
C VAL A 235 -3.28 22.22 3.97
N LEU A 236 -3.68 21.88 2.73
CA LEU A 236 -3.12 22.52 1.52
C LEU A 236 -3.46 24.02 1.46
N LYS A 237 -4.70 24.41 1.80
CA LYS A 237 -5.09 25.82 1.93
C LYS A 237 -4.22 26.55 2.96
N LYS A 238 -4.01 25.92 4.13
CA LYS A 238 -3.14 26.46 5.19
C LYS A 238 -1.71 26.66 4.69
N LEU A 239 -1.13 25.66 4.00
CA LEU A 239 0.22 25.75 3.45
C LEU A 239 0.33 26.86 2.40
N GLN A 240 -0.63 26.97 1.48
CA GLN A 240 -0.66 28.02 0.45
C GLN A 240 -0.74 29.43 1.05
N ALA A 241 -1.43 29.60 2.19
CA ALA A 241 -1.60 30.90 2.84
C ALA A 241 -0.36 31.40 3.61
N MET A 242 0.67 30.56 3.80
CA MET A 242 1.86 30.95 4.56
C MET A 242 2.70 31.98 3.76
N PRO A 243 3.17 33.08 4.40
CA PRO A 243 3.97 34.11 3.72
C PRO A 243 5.23 33.58 3.03
N GLU A 244 5.92 32.63 3.64
CA GLU A 244 7.14 32.00 3.13
C GLU A 244 6.91 31.15 1.87
N HIS A 245 5.65 30.80 1.55
CA HIS A 245 5.31 29.96 0.41
C HIS A 245 4.77 30.75 -0.80
N GLN A 246 4.56 32.07 -0.69
CA GLN A 246 3.90 32.87 -1.74
C GLN A 246 4.61 32.87 -3.10
N ASN A 247 5.91 32.59 -3.13
CA ASN A 247 6.71 32.55 -4.37
C ASN A 247 7.13 31.12 -4.77
N LEU A 248 6.59 30.10 -4.09
CA LEU A 248 6.90 28.70 -4.38
C LEU A 248 5.88 28.14 -5.36
N LYS A 249 6.34 27.26 -6.26
CA LYS A 249 5.42 26.39 -6.99
C LYS A 249 4.95 25.29 -6.05
N LEU A 250 3.64 25.05 -6.02
CA LEU A 250 3.02 24.12 -5.09
C LEU A 250 2.71 22.80 -5.81
N HIS A 251 3.15 21.69 -5.24
CA HIS A 251 3.01 20.35 -5.78
C HIS A 251 2.38 19.43 -4.73
N PHE A 252 1.31 18.74 -5.09
CA PHE A 252 0.68 17.73 -4.23
C PHE A 252 0.78 16.36 -4.90
N VAL A 253 1.48 15.44 -4.27
CA VAL A 253 1.68 14.07 -4.74
C VAL A 253 0.90 13.12 -3.84
N GLU A 254 0.01 12.36 -4.44
CA GLU A 254 -0.98 11.53 -3.76
C GLU A 254 -1.13 10.20 -4.51
N ASP A 255 -1.51 9.16 -3.78
CA ASP A 255 -1.77 7.83 -4.35
C ASP A 255 -3.27 7.59 -4.56
N ARG A 256 -4.15 8.38 -3.94
CA ARG A 256 -5.60 8.22 -4.06
C ARG A 256 -6.25 9.24 -4.99
N LEU A 257 -6.82 8.77 -6.10
CA LEU A 257 -7.50 9.62 -7.09
C LEU A 257 -8.65 10.44 -6.47
N THR A 258 -9.44 9.83 -5.58
CA THR A 258 -10.55 10.52 -4.90
C THR A 258 -10.07 11.74 -4.11
N THR A 259 -8.90 11.68 -3.48
CA THR A 259 -8.30 12.80 -2.76
C THR A 259 -7.96 13.94 -3.72
N LEU A 260 -7.32 13.63 -4.85
CA LEU A 260 -7.00 14.63 -5.89
C LEU A 260 -8.26 15.27 -6.47
N LYS A 261 -9.32 14.50 -6.72
CA LYS A 261 -10.63 15.02 -7.14
C LYS A 261 -11.23 15.97 -6.12
N ASN A 262 -11.07 15.70 -4.82
CA ASN A 262 -11.53 16.61 -3.77
C ASN A 262 -10.74 17.91 -3.75
N VAL A 263 -9.44 17.88 -4.04
CA VAL A 263 -8.63 19.10 -4.23
C VAL A 263 -9.11 19.91 -5.44
N ILE A 264 -9.45 19.25 -6.55
CA ILE A 264 -9.95 19.93 -7.77
C ILE A 264 -11.29 20.64 -7.53
N LYS A 265 -12.16 20.12 -6.65
CA LYS A 265 -13.43 20.77 -6.31
C LYS A 265 -13.24 22.14 -5.63
N GLU A 266 -12.04 22.41 -5.12
CA GLU A 266 -11.72 23.58 -4.32
C GLU A 266 -10.93 24.56 -5.17
N THR A 267 -11.63 25.52 -5.79
CA THR A 267 -11.03 26.50 -6.71
C THR A 267 -9.90 27.32 -6.08
N ALA A 268 -9.92 27.52 -4.76
CA ALA A 268 -8.82 28.15 -4.02
C ALA A 268 -7.48 27.40 -4.17
N LEU A 269 -7.49 26.11 -4.54
CA LEU A 269 -6.33 25.25 -4.76
C LEU A 269 -5.97 25.10 -6.25
N ASP A 270 -6.47 25.98 -7.11
CA ASP A 270 -6.13 25.99 -8.55
C ASP A 270 -4.63 26.20 -8.84
N GLY A 271 -3.90 26.81 -7.90
CA GLY A 271 -2.45 26.98 -8.00
C GLY A 271 -1.62 25.71 -7.75
N TRP A 272 -2.22 24.61 -7.28
CA TRP A 272 -1.50 23.38 -7.00
C TRP A 272 -1.34 22.50 -8.25
N ASN A 273 -0.12 22.04 -8.50
CA ASN A 273 0.15 20.95 -9.44
C ASN A 273 -0.18 19.61 -8.78
N LEU A 274 -1.02 18.81 -9.41
CA LEU A 274 -1.56 17.59 -8.83
C LEU A 274 -0.99 16.35 -9.52
N TYR A 275 -0.45 15.43 -8.73
CA TYR A 275 0.19 14.22 -9.23
C TYR A 275 -0.42 12.98 -8.60
N LEU A 276 -0.75 12.00 -9.45
CA LEU A 276 -1.07 10.64 -9.05
C LEU A 276 0.13 9.74 -9.36
N GLY A 277 0.59 8.95 -8.37
CA GLY A 277 1.68 8.00 -8.57
C GLY A 277 1.35 6.97 -9.65
N ASN A 278 2.22 6.81 -10.64
CA ASN A 278 2.04 5.88 -11.76
C ASN A 278 2.76 4.56 -11.45
N ILE A 279 2.03 3.45 -11.60
CA ILE A 279 2.62 2.11 -11.57
C ILE A 279 3.14 1.82 -12.98
N LEU A 280 4.46 1.81 -13.15
CA LEU A 280 5.08 1.07 -14.25
C LEU A 280 4.82 -0.42 -14.02
N TYR A 281 3.71 -0.92 -14.56
CA TYR A 281 3.77 -2.25 -15.12
C TYR A 281 4.82 -2.14 -16.20
N LEU A 282 6.00 -2.73 -15.98
CA LEU A 282 6.71 -3.26 -17.11
C LEU A 282 5.84 -4.45 -17.55
N PRO A 283 5.03 -4.36 -18.64
CA PRO A 283 4.69 -5.58 -19.31
C PRO A 283 6.04 -6.15 -19.71
N LEU A 284 6.50 -7.21 -19.04
CA LEU A 284 7.64 -7.94 -19.54
C LEU A 284 7.25 -8.33 -20.97
N PRO A 285 7.89 -7.77 -22.01
CA PRO A 285 7.57 -8.18 -23.35
C PRO A 285 7.83 -9.69 -23.42
N SER A 286 6.94 -10.45 -24.06
CA SER A 286 7.08 -11.90 -24.17
C SER A 286 8.43 -12.35 -24.77
N HIS A 287 9.14 -11.46 -25.45
CA HIS A 287 10.50 -11.67 -25.98
C HIS A 287 11.64 -11.38 -24.98
N PHE A 288 11.40 -10.62 -23.90
CA PHE A 288 12.42 -10.27 -22.90
C PHE A 288 12.65 -11.36 -21.85
N LEU A 289 11.72 -12.32 -21.76
CA LEU A 289 11.86 -13.50 -20.92
C LEU A 289 12.93 -14.45 -21.44
N ALA A 290 13.19 -14.51 -22.75
CA ALA A 290 14.16 -15.45 -23.30
C ALA A 290 15.62 -15.04 -23.00
N THR A 291 15.94 -13.75 -23.09
CA THR A 291 17.32 -13.25 -22.88
C THR A 291 17.65 -13.04 -21.40
N ALA A 292 16.68 -12.67 -20.57
CA ALA A 292 16.89 -12.56 -19.12
C ALA A 292 17.11 -13.93 -18.45
N ILE A 293 16.59 -15.04 -19.01
CA ILE A 293 16.76 -16.39 -18.46
C ILE A 293 18.22 -16.86 -18.55
N ASP A 294 18.91 -16.61 -19.66
CA ASP A 294 20.31 -17.02 -19.83
C ASP A 294 21.26 -16.23 -18.91
N ASP A 295 21.01 -14.92 -18.75
CA ASP A 295 21.79 -14.05 -17.85
C ASP A 295 21.49 -14.33 -16.36
N LEU A 296 20.23 -14.61 -16.01
CA LEU A 296 19.84 -15.02 -14.65
C LEU A 296 20.41 -16.41 -14.30
N GLN A 297 20.49 -17.35 -15.25
CA GLN A 297 21.14 -18.65 -15.03
C GLN A 297 22.64 -18.50 -14.71
N ALA A 298 23.36 -17.65 -15.44
CA ALA A 298 24.77 -17.38 -15.17
C ALA A 298 24.98 -16.68 -13.80
N PHE A 299 24.04 -15.81 -13.40
CA PHE A 299 24.09 -15.08 -12.13
C PHE A 299 23.75 -15.96 -10.91
N PHE A 300 22.72 -16.81 -11.00
CA PHE A 300 22.29 -17.67 -9.89
C PHE A 300 23.19 -18.90 -9.66
N THR A 301 23.98 -19.33 -10.64
CA THR A 301 24.94 -20.43 -10.46
C THR A 301 26.13 -20.02 -9.58
N LYS A 302 26.37 -18.72 -9.36
CA LYS A 302 27.49 -18.19 -8.56
C LYS A 302 27.14 -17.76 -7.13
N LEU A 303 25.85 -17.68 -6.76
CA LEU A 303 25.43 -17.23 -5.44
C LEU A 303 24.87 -18.40 -4.63
N SER A 304 25.59 -18.82 -3.59
CA SER A 304 25.02 -19.69 -2.57
C SER A 304 23.84 -18.97 -1.92
N THR A 305 22.63 -19.44 -2.22
CA THR A 305 21.39 -19.24 -1.46
C THR A 305 21.27 -17.92 -0.70
N LYS A 306 20.96 -16.85 -1.44
CA LYS A 306 20.08 -15.78 -0.96
C LYS A 306 19.03 -15.54 -2.04
N PHE A 307 17.78 -15.89 -1.72
CA PHE A 307 16.63 -15.62 -2.57
C PHE A 307 16.56 -14.12 -2.85
N ILE A 308 16.84 -13.72 -4.09
CA ILE A 308 16.62 -12.35 -4.54
C ILE A 308 15.13 -12.25 -4.82
N ASN A 309 14.42 -11.60 -3.89
CA ASN A 309 13.01 -11.27 -4.03
C ASN A 309 12.88 -10.17 -5.11
N LEU A 310 12.78 -10.56 -6.38
CA LEU A 310 12.52 -9.66 -7.51
C LEU A 310 11.08 -9.17 -7.46
N GLN A 311 10.74 -8.34 -6.47
CA GLN A 311 9.50 -7.57 -6.50
C GLN A 311 9.67 -6.47 -7.55
N THR A 312 9.04 -6.63 -8.71
CA THR A 312 8.79 -5.52 -9.62
C THR A 312 7.95 -4.48 -8.86
N GLY A 313 8.61 -3.43 -8.38
CA GLY A 313 8.06 -2.48 -7.43
C GLY A 313 6.87 -1.74 -8.02
N ARG A 314 5.67 -2.06 -7.53
CA ARG A 314 4.49 -1.24 -7.77
C ARG A 314 4.65 0.04 -6.95
N TRP A 315 4.55 1.22 -7.56
CA TRP A 315 4.54 2.48 -6.83
C TRP A 315 3.09 2.88 -6.53
N GLY A 316 2.70 2.89 -5.27
CA GLY A 316 1.35 3.19 -4.85
C GLY A 316 0.38 2.01 -4.85
N TYR A 317 -0.85 2.29 -4.43
CA TYR A 317 -1.94 1.36 -4.25
C TYR A 317 -3.12 1.64 -5.20
N ASN A 318 -3.06 2.70 -6.02
CA ASN A 318 -4.10 2.96 -7.01
C ASN A 318 -4.28 1.82 -8.03
N THR A 319 -5.51 1.65 -8.48
CA THR A 319 -5.91 0.68 -9.48
C THR A 319 -5.63 1.18 -10.91
N GLU A 320 -5.57 0.26 -11.88
CA GLU A 320 -5.47 0.62 -13.29
C GLU A 320 -6.64 1.49 -13.75
N LYS A 321 -7.85 1.18 -13.28
CA LYS A 321 -9.05 1.98 -13.54
C LYS A 321 -8.87 3.43 -13.07
N GLU A 322 -8.33 3.64 -11.88
CA GLU A 322 -8.05 4.98 -11.37
C GLU A 322 -6.98 5.70 -12.19
N ARG A 323 -5.94 5.01 -12.67
CA ARG A 323 -4.94 5.64 -13.55
C ARG A 323 -5.51 6.04 -14.89
N GLU A 324 -6.30 5.17 -15.53
CA GLU A 324 -6.96 5.51 -16.78
C GLU A 324 -7.95 6.67 -16.61
N GLU A 325 -8.68 6.69 -15.50
CA GLU A 325 -9.54 7.82 -15.17
C GLU A 325 -8.72 9.11 -14.94
N ALA A 326 -7.61 9.03 -14.22
CA ALA A 326 -6.73 10.17 -13.98
C ALA A 326 -6.19 10.79 -15.27
N LYS A 327 -5.85 9.97 -16.29
CA LYS A 327 -5.43 10.46 -17.62
C LYS A 327 -6.51 11.29 -18.32
N SER A 328 -7.79 11.02 -18.04
CA SER A 328 -8.90 11.81 -18.60
C SER A 328 -9.11 13.16 -17.90
N ILE A 329 -8.49 13.37 -16.74
CA ILE A 329 -8.63 14.59 -15.93
C ILE A 329 -7.42 15.50 -16.21
N SER A 330 -7.63 16.56 -16.98
CA SER A 330 -6.56 17.48 -17.43
C SER A 330 -5.73 18.12 -16.30
N ARG A 331 -6.28 18.21 -15.09
CA ARG A 331 -5.57 18.75 -13.91
C ARG A 331 -4.67 17.76 -13.18
N ILE A 332 -4.79 16.46 -13.44
CA ILE A 332 -4.00 15.43 -12.77
C ILE A 332 -2.94 14.92 -13.73
N GLN A 333 -1.69 14.90 -13.26
CA GLN A 333 -0.58 14.31 -14.00
C GLN A 333 -0.25 12.95 -13.39
N LEU A 334 -0.12 11.92 -14.24
CA LEU A 334 0.53 10.69 -13.81
C LEU A 334 2.03 10.96 -13.67
N LEU A 335 2.59 10.60 -12.54
CA LEU A 335 4.00 10.79 -12.24
C LEU A 335 4.66 9.42 -12.13
N ASP A 336 5.81 9.19 -12.76
CA ASP A 336 6.60 7.97 -12.56
C ASP A 336 7.59 8.14 -11.40
N LEU A 337 7.96 7.03 -10.75
CA LEU A 337 8.82 7.06 -9.56
C LEU A 337 10.20 7.68 -9.84
N SER A 338 10.75 7.46 -11.04
CA SER A 338 12.01 8.05 -11.50
C SER A 338 11.91 9.57 -11.65
N ASP A 339 10.79 10.04 -12.19
CA ASP A 339 10.53 11.45 -12.42
C ASP A 339 10.26 12.16 -11.10
N PHE A 340 9.51 11.53 -10.20
CA PHE A 340 9.29 12.03 -8.83
C PHE A 340 10.62 12.23 -8.10
N SER A 341 11.49 11.22 -8.12
CA SER A 341 12.80 11.28 -7.46
C SER A 341 13.69 12.40 -8.01
N SER A 342 13.55 12.69 -9.31
CA SER A 342 14.30 13.76 -9.98
C SER A 342 13.70 15.15 -9.69
N LYS A 343 12.38 15.24 -9.51
CA LYS A 343 11.66 16.49 -9.20
C LYS A 343 11.88 17.02 -7.79
N LEU A 344 12.26 16.15 -6.84
CA LEU A 344 12.55 16.56 -5.46
C LEU A 344 13.95 17.17 -5.30
N LYS A 345 14.91 16.72 -6.11
CA LYS A 345 16.30 17.22 -6.14
C LYS A 345 16.36 18.56 -6.84
#